data_AF-A0AAV4ZST9-F1
#
_entry.id   AF-A0AAV4ZST9-F1
#
_cell.length_a   1.000
_cell.length_b   1.000
_cell.length_c   1.000
_cell.angle_alpha   90.00
_cell.angle_beta   90.00
_cell.angle_gamma   90.00
#
_symmetry.space_group_name_H-M   'P 1'
#
loop_
_entity.id
_entity.type
_entity.pdbx_description
1 polymer ?
#
loop_
_entity_poly.entity_id
_entity_poly.type
_entity_poly.pdbx_seq_one_letter_code
_entity_poly.pdbx_strand_id
1 'polypeptide(L)'
;MLLDLALWLATPAPWRHRRLGYVRESVLLSGRARRCRRAWAPHAARSREAVLAACADLPLRRAAVVLGSGPLADVPLSQLAAGFERVLLVDAVHPLGARLAARRFPNVRLVTADLAGADDPVGALCGGADLTVSANLLTQLPVVPMDRHEARGLAEPERLGARIVADHLAALGRLPGRVCLVTDTAQREEDRAGRVTGRLDLLFGVRLPPSPLAWDWELAPFGEAARHRRLIHSVRAYPDWGAAGGGSSLS
;
A
#
# COMPACT_ATOMS: atom_id res chain seq x y z
N MET A 1 -14.45 -14.68 -11.52
CA MET A 1 -15.52 -15.25 -10.65
C MET A 1 -15.15 -16.60 -10.05
N LEU A 2 -14.95 -17.68 -10.81
CA LEU A 2 -14.58 -19.00 -10.22
C LEU A 2 -13.19 -19.00 -9.55
N LEU A 3 -12.18 -18.42 -10.19
CA LEU A 3 -10.85 -18.33 -9.59
C LEU A 3 -10.83 -17.38 -8.39
N ASP A 4 -11.57 -16.28 -8.45
CA ASP A 4 -11.64 -15.32 -7.33
C ASP A 4 -12.30 -15.99 -6.11
N LEU A 5 -13.34 -16.80 -6.32
CA LEU A 5 -13.95 -17.63 -5.28
C LEU A 5 -12.95 -18.67 -4.72
N ALA A 6 -12.20 -19.35 -5.57
CA ALA A 6 -11.18 -20.31 -5.14
C ALA A 6 -10.06 -19.62 -4.33
N LEU A 7 -9.59 -18.45 -4.77
CA LEU A 7 -8.61 -17.64 -4.03
C LEU A 7 -9.20 -17.14 -2.71
N TRP A 8 -10.45 -16.72 -2.68
CA TRP A 8 -11.11 -16.31 -1.44
C TRP A 8 -11.18 -17.45 -0.43
N LEU A 9 -11.55 -18.66 -0.86
CA LEU A 9 -11.56 -19.85 0.00
C LEU A 9 -10.15 -20.20 0.48
N ALA A 10 -9.18 -20.24 -0.44
CA ALA A 10 -7.83 -20.72 -0.18
C ALA A 10 -6.90 -19.71 0.52
N THR A 11 -7.20 -18.41 0.49
CA THR A 11 -6.37 -17.36 1.10
C THR A 11 -6.44 -17.44 2.62
N PRO A 12 -5.38 -17.86 3.33
CA PRO A 12 -5.46 -18.04 4.76
C PRO A 12 -5.45 -16.69 5.46
N ALA A 13 -6.46 -16.42 6.25
CA ALA A 13 -6.60 -15.19 7.03
C ALA A 13 -7.37 -15.48 8.32
N PRO A 14 -7.10 -14.74 9.41
CA PRO A 14 -7.91 -14.81 10.62
C PRO A 14 -9.40 -14.64 10.30
N TRP A 15 -10.27 -15.36 10.99
CA TRP A 15 -11.73 -15.28 10.78
C TRP A 15 -12.26 -13.84 10.87
N ARG A 16 -11.70 -13.05 11.79
CA ARG A 16 -11.99 -11.61 11.91
C ARG A 16 -11.71 -10.90 10.60
N HIS A 17 -10.52 -11.01 10.02
CA HIS A 17 -10.18 -10.33 8.76
C HIS A 17 -11.05 -10.76 7.57
N ARG A 18 -11.48 -12.03 7.55
CA ARG A 18 -12.48 -12.51 6.56
C ARG A 18 -13.82 -11.80 6.72
N ARG A 19 -14.39 -11.81 7.93
CA ARG A 19 -15.67 -11.16 8.23
C ARG A 19 -15.64 -9.66 7.97
N LEU A 20 -14.47 -9.06 8.17
CA LEU A 20 -14.26 -7.63 8.05
C LEU A 20 -14.06 -7.15 6.60
N GLY A 21 -13.92 -8.05 5.61
CA GLY A 21 -13.84 -7.69 4.19
C GLY A 21 -12.44 -7.70 3.59
N TYR A 22 -11.37 -7.75 4.38
CA TYR A 22 -9.99 -7.66 3.88
C TYR A 22 -9.62 -8.75 2.86
N VAL A 23 -10.15 -9.97 3.02
CA VAL A 23 -9.87 -11.05 2.05
C VAL A 23 -10.53 -10.78 0.71
N ARG A 24 -11.72 -10.18 0.69
CA ARG A 24 -12.39 -9.78 -0.56
C ARG A 24 -11.55 -8.74 -1.30
N GLU A 25 -11.12 -7.69 -0.61
CA GLU A 25 -10.30 -6.64 -1.22
C GLU A 25 -8.96 -7.17 -1.73
N SER A 26 -8.28 -8.01 -0.94
CA SER A 26 -7.03 -8.67 -1.35
C SER A 26 -7.20 -9.52 -2.62
N VAL A 27 -8.30 -10.27 -2.74
CA VAL A 27 -8.61 -11.09 -3.91
C VAL A 27 -8.94 -10.22 -5.13
N LEU A 28 -9.74 -9.17 -4.97
CA LEU A 28 -10.10 -8.25 -6.06
C LEU A 28 -8.86 -7.56 -6.62
N LEU A 29 -8.00 -7.04 -5.73
CA LEU A 29 -6.74 -6.40 -6.10
C LEU A 29 -5.81 -7.39 -6.81
N SER A 30 -5.64 -8.60 -6.26
CA SER A 30 -4.80 -9.65 -6.87
C SER A 30 -5.33 -10.10 -8.25
N GLY A 31 -6.65 -10.20 -8.37
CA GLY A 31 -7.33 -10.55 -9.62
C GLY A 31 -7.07 -9.50 -10.71
N ARG A 32 -7.19 -8.21 -10.35
CA ARG A 32 -6.88 -7.09 -11.24
C ARG A 32 -5.39 -7.03 -11.58
N ALA A 33 -4.51 -7.15 -10.60
CA ALA A 33 -3.06 -7.17 -10.81
C ALA A 33 -2.63 -8.22 -11.83
N ARG A 34 -3.26 -9.39 -11.79
CA ARG A 34 -3.01 -10.46 -12.75
C ARG A 34 -3.48 -10.10 -14.17
N ARG A 35 -4.70 -9.58 -14.33
CA ARG A 35 -5.24 -9.18 -15.65
C ARG A 35 -4.50 -7.98 -16.24
N CYS A 36 -4.16 -7.02 -15.39
CA CYS A 36 -3.48 -5.78 -15.76
C CYS A 36 -1.97 -5.85 -15.64
N ARG A 37 -1.37 -7.04 -15.54
CA ARG A 37 0.07 -7.24 -15.24
C ARG A 37 0.99 -6.39 -16.12
N ARG A 38 0.70 -6.31 -17.43
CA ARG A 38 1.49 -5.51 -18.37
C ARG A 38 1.37 -4.01 -18.09
N ALA A 39 0.16 -3.52 -17.84
CA ALA A 39 -0.09 -2.12 -17.52
C ALA A 39 0.49 -1.71 -16.15
N TRP A 40 0.54 -2.66 -15.20
CA TRP A 40 1.06 -2.41 -13.84
C TRP A 40 2.57 -2.59 -13.73
N ALA A 41 3.24 -3.22 -14.70
CA ALA A 41 4.68 -3.48 -14.64
C ALA A 41 5.53 -2.20 -14.44
N PRO A 42 5.24 -1.05 -15.11
CA PRO A 42 5.95 0.19 -14.86
C PRO A 42 5.74 0.73 -13.44
N HIS A 43 4.52 0.64 -12.90
CA HIS A 43 4.25 1.03 -11.51
C HIS A 43 5.06 0.18 -10.55
N ALA A 44 5.00 -1.15 -10.69
CA ALA A 44 5.73 -2.07 -9.83
C ALA A 44 7.26 -1.87 -9.90
N ALA A 45 7.81 -1.59 -11.09
CA ALA A 45 9.23 -1.29 -11.24
C ALA A 45 9.61 -0.01 -10.47
N ARG A 46 8.87 1.09 -10.67
CA ARG A 46 9.15 2.37 -10.02
C ARG A 46 8.94 2.34 -8.50
N SER A 47 7.93 1.61 -8.03
CA SER A 47 7.73 1.38 -6.60
C SER A 47 8.91 0.64 -5.97
N ARG A 48 9.39 -0.43 -6.62
CA ARG A 48 10.58 -1.17 -6.16
C ARG A 48 11.84 -0.32 -6.20
N GLU A 49 12.04 0.48 -7.25
CA GLU A 49 13.18 1.40 -7.36
C GLU A 49 13.17 2.43 -6.23
N ALA A 50 12.02 3.00 -5.87
CA ALA A 50 11.90 3.92 -4.74
C ALA A 50 12.30 3.24 -3.40
N VAL A 51 11.89 1.99 -3.20
CA VAL A 51 12.28 1.21 -2.01
C VAL A 51 13.79 0.92 -2.01
N LEU A 52 14.37 0.57 -3.15
CA LEU A 52 15.82 0.34 -3.24
C LEU A 52 16.63 1.62 -3.04
N ALA A 53 16.14 2.76 -3.54
CA ALA A 53 16.73 4.07 -3.30
C ALA A 53 16.73 4.42 -1.81
N ALA A 54 15.64 4.09 -1.09
CA ALA A 54 15.57 4.29 0.37
C ALA A 54 16.62 3.47 1.14
N CYS A 55 17.14 2.40 0.55
CA CYS A 55 18.16 1.55 1.18
C CYS A 55 19.59 2.10 1.01
N ALA A 56 19.84 2.94 0.00
CA ALA A 56 21.18 3.17 -0.56
C ALA A 56 22.22 3.63 0.46
N ASP A 57 21.84 4.52 1.36
CA ASP A 57 22.68 5.22 2.35
C ASP A 57 22.38 4.80 3.81
N LEU A 58 21.70 3.67 4.01
CA LEU A 58 21.43 3.18 5.37
C LEU A 58 22.71 2.79 6.09
N PRO A 59 22.99 3.35 7.28
CA PRO A 59 24.21 3.04 8.04
C PRO A 59 24.17 1.62 8.62
N LEU A 60 22.98 1.09 8.88
CA LEU A 60 22.72 -0.24 9.42
C LEU A 60 21.56 -0.88 8.66
N ARG A 61 21.62 -2.20 8.47
CA ARG A 61 20.59 -2.98 7.76
C ARG A 61 20.23 -4.26 8.52
N ARG A 62 19.83 -4.11 9.79
CA ARG A 62 19.40 -5.25 10.62
C ARG A 62 17.95 -5.61 10.33
N ALA A 63 17.06 -4.63 10.28
CA ALA A 63 15.62 -4.88 10.12
C ALA A 63 14.96 -3.97 9.08
N ALA A 64 14.28 -4.59 8.11
CA ALA A 64 13.34 -3.93 7.21
C ALA A 64 11.90 -4.38 7.52
N VAL A 65 10.96 -3.42 7.54
CA VAL A 65 9.53 -3.68 7.73
C VAL A 65 8.78 -3.11 6.53
N VAL A 66 7.95 -3.93 5.88
CA VAL A 66 7.10 -3.52 4.75
C VAL A 66 5.64 -3.57 5.16
N LEU A 67 5.04 -2.40 5.36
CA LEU A 67 3.63 -2.20 5.65
C LEU A 67 2.82 -2.19 4.35
N GLY A 68 1.81 -3.06 4.26
CA GLY A 68 1.00 -3.23 3.05
C GLY A 68 1.70 -4.10 2.01
N SER A 69 2.37 -5.15 2.47
CA SER A 69 3.15 -6.04 1.60
C SER A 69 2.31 -6.79 0.55
N GLY A 70 1.02 -7.02 0.83
CA GLY A 70 0.02 -7.56 -0.10
C GLY A 70 0.51 -8.72 -0.96
N PRO A 71 0.28 -8.70 -2.30
CA PRO A 71 0.75 -9.73 -3.22
C PRO A 71 2.23 -9.60 -3.60
N LEU A 72 2.98 -8.65 -3.00
CA LEU A 72 4.40 -8.37 -3.25
C LEU A 72 4.72 -7.79 -4.64
N ALA A 73 3.73 -7.28 -5.36
CA ALA A 73 3.98 -6.67 -6.67
C ALA A 73 4.96 -5.49 -6.57
N ASP A 74 4.81 -4.64 -5.56
CA ASP A 74 5.61 -3.41 -5.42
C ASP A 74 6.82 -3.59 -4.50
N VAL A 75 7.04 -4.80 -3.98
CA VAL A 75 8.06 -5.10 -2.96
C VAL A 75 9.26 -5.79 -3.61
N PRO A 76 10.49 -5.23 -3.52
CA PRO A 76 11.70 -5.86 -4.04
C PRO A 76 12.20 -6.96 -3.06
N LEU A 77 11.39 -8.01 -2.88
CA LEU A 77 11.57 -8.99 -1.82
C LEU A 77 12.96 -9.63 -1.81
N SER A 78 13.48 -10.05 -2.97
CA SER A 78 14.81 -10.69 -3.06
C SER A 78 15.93 -9.76 -2.61
N GLN A 79 15.87 -8.48 -2.97
CA GLN A 79 16.87 -7.48 -2.63
C GLN A 79 16.78 -7.13 -1.14
N LEU A 80 15.57 -6.99 -0.58
CA LEU A 80 15.39 -6.79 0.85
C LEU A 80 15.89 -7.99 1.65
N ALA A 81 15.58 -9.22 1.21
CA ALA A 81 16.04 -10.44 1.87
C ALA A 81 17.57 -10.60 1.79
N ALA A 82 18.22 -10.16 0.72
CA ALA A 82 19.68 -10.17 0.61
C ALA A 82 20.34 -9.04 1.40
N GLY A 83 19.66 -7.91 1.55
CA GLY A 83 20.21 -6.68 2.13
C GLY A 83 20.01 -6.50 3.63
N PHE A 84 19.13 -7.28 4.26
CA PHE A 84 18.78 -7.14 5.69
C PHE A 84 18.87 -8.45 6.46
N GLU A 85 19.26 -8.39 7.73
CA GLU A 85 19.28 -9.56 8.62
C GLU A 85 17.87 -10.12 8.88
N ARG A 86 16.85 -9.25 8.92
CA ARG A 86 15.44 -9.59 9.09
C ARG A 86 14.55 -8.72 8.22
N VAL A 87 13.57 -9.35 7.57
CA VAL A 87 12.51 -8.65 6.82
C VAL A 87 11.14 -9.05 7.36
N LEU A 88 10.34 -8.08 7.78
CA LEU A 88 8.95 -8.29 8.16
C LEU A 88 8.03 -7.79 7.04
N LEU A 89 7.18 -8.67 6.53
CA LEU A 89 6.12 -8.34 5.59
C LEU A 89 4.81 -8.26 6.37
N VAL A 90 4.27 -7.05 6.51
CA VAL A 90 3.08 -6.76 7.30
C VAL A 90 1.91 -6.51 6.33
N ASP A 91 0.81 -7.20 6.57
CA ASP A 91 -0.45 -6.98 5.84
C ASP A 91 -1.64 -7.52 6.65
N ALA A 92 -2.85 -7.02 6.38
CA ALA A 92 -4.06 -7.62 6.91
C ALA A 92 -4.29 -9.02 6.31
N VAL A 93 -3.86 -9.26 5.07
CA VAL A 93 -4.02 -10.53 4.36
C VAL A 93 -2.78 -10.84 3.50
N HIS A 94 -2.25 -12.05 3.64
CA HIS A 94 -1.12 -12.53 2.85
C HIS A 94 -1.60 -13.59 1.82
N PRO A 95 -1.75 -13.24 0.53
CA PRO A 95 -2.11 -14.21 -0.51
C PRO A 95 -1.15 -15.40 -0.56
N LEU A 96 -1.63 -16.56 -1.04
CA LEU A 96 -0.80 -17.76 -1.12
C LEU A 96 0.51 -17.56 -1.91
N GLY A 97 0.47 -16.79 -2.99
CA GLY A 97 1.67 -16.44 -3.76
C GLY A 97 2.71 -15.69 -2.92
N ALA A 98 2.27 -14.72 -2.11
CA ALA A 98 3.16 -13.99 -1.21
C ALA A 98 3.74 -14.90 -0.12
N ARG A 99 2.91 -15.80 0.43
CA ARG A 99 3.35 -16.80 1.41
C ARG A 99 4.43 -17.73 0.87
N LEU A 100 4.22 -18.25 -0.35
CA LEU A 100 5.18 -19.13 -1.01
C LEU A 100 6.47 -18.38 -1.36
N ALA A 101 6.36 -17.13 -1.81
CA ALA A 101 7.53 -16.30 -2.09
C ALA A 101 8.36 -16.04 -0.83
N ALA A 102 7.72 -15.68 0.29
CA ALA A 102 8.38 -15.43 1.56
C ALA A 102 9.12 -16.67 2.11
N ARG A 103 8.57 -17.88 1.93
CA ARG A 103 9.19 -19.15 2.36
C ARG A 103 10.54 -19.43 1.70
N ARG A 104 10.86 -18.78 0.57
CA ARG A 104 12.15 -18.93 -0.11
C ARG A 104 13.30 -18.27 0.65
N PHE A 105 13.00 -17.44 1.65
CA PHE A 105 13.98 -16.63 2.36
C PHE A 105 13.89 -16.89 3.88
N PRO A 106 14.95 -17.41 4.52
CA PRO A 106 14.91 -17.81 5.93
C PRO A 106 14.81 -16.63 6.91
N ASN A 107 15.12 -15.41 6.46
CA ASN A 107 15.06 -14.16 7.22
C ASN A 107 13.78 -13.34 6.98
N VAL A 108 12.86 -13.82 6.13
CA VAL A 108 11.58 -13.14 5.87
C VAL A 108 10.50 -13.74 6.76
N ARG A 109 9.71 -12.89 7.41
CA ARG A 109 8.54 -13.29 8.23
C ARG A 109 7.30 -12.52 7.80
N LEU A 110 6.16 -13.20 7.83
CA LEU A 110 4.86 -12.59 7.58
C LEU A 110 4.21 -12.23 8.90
N VAL A 111 3.74 -10.99 9.02
CA VAL A 111 3.00 -10.50 10.18
C VAL A 111 1.61 -10.11 9.71
N THR A 112 0.59 -10.71 10.31
CA THR A 112 -0.81 -10.37 9.98
C THR A 112 -1.30 -9.30 10.95
N ALA A 113 -1.54 -8.08 10.47
CA ALA A 113 -1.97 -6.95 11.29
C ALA A 113 -2.92 -6.03 10.51
N ASP A 114 -3.92 -5.50 11.20
CA ASP A 114 -4.77 -4.42 10.70
C ASP A 114 -4.11 -3.09 11.10
N LEU A 115 -3.68 -2.31 10.10
CA LEU A 115 -2.96 -1.05 10.31
C LEU A 115 -3.89 0.16 10.35
N ALA A 116 -5.20 -0.01 10.11
CA ALA A 116 -6.21 1.04 10.24
C ALA A 116 -6.87 1.05 11.64
N GLY A 117 -6.46 0.14 12.53
CA GLY A 117 -7.00 -0.01 13.88
C GLY A 117 -6.43 0.97 14.91
N ALA A 118 -7.00 0.94 16.11
CA ALA A 118 -6.47 1.64 17.28
C ALA A 118 -5.12 1.04 17.74
N ASP A 119 -4.45 1.71 18.68
CA ASP A 119 -3.27 1.23 19.42
C ASP A 119 -1.90 1.29 18.69
N ASP A 120 -1.71 2.23 17.77
CA ASP A 120 -0.44 2.50 17.06
C ASP A 120 0.35 1.24 16.64
N PRO A 121 -0.25 0.36 15.80
CA PRO A 121 0.42 -0.87 15.37
C PRO A 121 1.69 -0.58 14.56
N VAL A 122 1.78 0.59 13.91
CA VAL A 122 2.96 1.03 13.16
C VAL A 122 4.13 1.23 14.10
N GLY A 123 3.97 2.00 15.19
CA GLY A 123 5.01 2.20 16.19
C GLY A 123 5.48 0.88 16.82
N ALA A 124 4.54 0.01 17.20
CA ALA A 124 4.86 -1.28 17.81
C ALA A 124 5.66 -2.22 16.89
N LEU A 125 5.34 -2.24 15.59
CA LEU A 125 6.01 -3.12 14.61
C LEU A 125 7.31 -2.54 14.07
N CYS A 126 7.42 -1.22 13.97
CA CYS A 126 8.48 -0.53 13.23
C CYS A 126 9.48 0.21 14.11
N GLY A 127 9.24 0.35 15.42
CA GLY A 127 10.06 1.18 16.31
C GLY A 127 11.55 0.81 16.39
N GLY A 128 11.92 -0.42 16.03
CA GLY A 128 13.32 -0.87 15.95
C GLY A 128 13.83 -1.14 14.53
N ALA A 129 13.07 -0.77 13.50
CA ALA A 129 13.45 -1.02 12.11
C ALA A 129 14.44 0.04 11.61
N ASP A 130 15.46 -0.38 10.85
CA ASP A 130 16.36 0.56 10.17
C ASP A 130 15.71 1.10 8.88
N LEU A 131 14.81 0.31 8.27
CA LEU A 131 13.95 0.70 7.14
C LEU A 131 12.49 0.31 7.39
N THR A 132 11.58 1.27 7.20
CA THR A 132 10.15 1.01 7.08
C THR A 132 9.65 1.45 5.72
N VAL A 133 8.89 0.60 5.05
CA VAL A 133 8.26 0.88 3.75
C VAL A 133 6.76 0.88 3.94
N SER A 134 6.08 1.98 3.64
CA SER A 134 4.64 1.97 3.41
C SER A 134 4.40 1.79 1.91
N ALA A 135 4.05 0.57 1.51
CA ALA A 135 4.01 0.12 0.13
C ALA A 135 2.60 0.29 -0.45
N ASN A 136 2.30 1.46 -1.01
CA ASN A 136 1.03 1.77 -1.68
C ASN A 136 -0.21 1.40 -0.85
N LEU A 137 -0.10 1.62 0.47
CA LEU A 137 -1.07 1.19 1.48
C LEU A 137 -2.00 2.32 1.91
N LEU A 138 -1.51 3.57 1.93
CA LEU A 138 -2.13 4.69 2.63
C LEU A 138 -3.59 4.93 2.22
N THR A 139 -3.89 4.91 0.91
CA THR A 139 -5.24 5.10 0.37
C THR A 139 -6.16 3.90 0.56
N GLN A 140 -5.59 2.72 0.86
CA GLN A 140 -6.33 1.49 1.07
C GLN A 140 -6.78 1.33 2.53
N LEU A 141 -6.09 1.97 3.49
CA LEU A 141 -6.43 1.88 4.91
C LEU A 141 -7.88 2.30 5.22
N PRO A 142 -8.43 3.37 4.61
CA PRO A 142 -9.81 3.78 4.88
C PRO A 142 -10.89 2.87 4.28
N VAL A 143 -10.59 2.16 3.19
CA VAL A 143 -11.60 1.46 2.36
C VAL A 143 -12.46 0.51 3.19
N VAL A 144 -11.81 -0.42 3.91
CA VAL A 144 -12.53 -1.43 4.68
C VAL A 144 -13.29 -0.84 5.88
N PRO A 145 -12.71 0.06 6.70
CA PRO A 145 -13.46 0.78 7.73
C PRO A 145 -14.70 1.50 7.20
N MET A 146 -14.60 2.22 6.08
CA MET A 146 -15.71 2.97 5.48
C MET A 146 -16.79 2.04 4.92
N ASP A 147 -16.42 1.01 4.14
CA ASP A 147 -17.33 0.00 3.61
C ASP A 147 -18.17 -0.67 4.71
N ARG A 148 -17.60 -0.85 5.92
CA ARG A 148 -18.32 -1.43 7.05
C ARG A 148 -19.39 -0.51 7.63
N HIS A 149 -19.18 0.80 7.63
CA HIS A 149 -20.22 1.75 8.05
C HIS A 149 -21.38 1.71 7.05
N GLU A 150 -21.08 1.78 5.77
CA GLU A 150 -22.07 1.69 4.68
C GLU A 150 -22.86 0.37 4.74
N ALA A 151 -22.17 -0.78 4.82
CA ALA A 151 -22.82 -2.09 4.84
C ALA A 151 -23.72 -2.34 6.07
N ARG A 152 -23.54 -1.57 7.14
CA ARG A 152 -24.39 -1.61 8.35
C ARG A 152 -25.49 -0.55 8.34
N GLY A 153 -25.57 0.28 7.31
CA GLY A 153 -26.46 1.45 7.27
C GLY A 153 -26.15 2.46 8.37
N LEU A 154 -24.91 2.47 8.89
CA LEU A 154 -24.48 3.40 9.91
C LEU A 154 -23.90 4.65 9.25
N ALA A 155 -24.18 5.81 9.84
CA ALA A 155 -23.48 7.03 9.46
C ALA A 155 -21.98 6.83 9.65
N GLU A 156 -21.20 7.20 8.64
CA GLU A 156 -19.74 7.26 8.77
C GLU A 156 -19.38 8.39 9.74
N PRO A 157 -18.47 8.16 10.71
CA PRO A 157 -17.89 9.22 11.51
C PRO A 157 -17.31 10.31 10.62
N GLU A 158 -17.63 11.57 10.89
CA GLU A 158 -17.22 12.71 10.06
C GLU A 158 -15.71 12.66 9.73
N ARG A 159 -15.30 12.71 8.46
CA ARG A 159 -13.89 12.68 8.04
C ARG A 159 -13.11 11.41 8.47
N LEU A 160 -13.76 10.25 8.57
CA LEU A 160 -13.10 8.99 8.96
C LEU A 160 -11.89 8.68 8.09
N GLY A 161 -12.03 8.75 6.77
CA GLY A 161 -10.92 8.46 5.86
C GLY A 161 -9.73 9.41 6.05
N ALA A 162 -10.00 10.71 6.22
CA ALA A 162 -8.95 11.71 6.46
C ALA A 162 -8.21 11.46 7.77
N ARG A 163 -8.91 11.06 8.84
CA ARG A 163 -8.27 10.70 10.12
C ARG A 163 -7.36 9.49 9.97
N ILE A 164 -7.84 8.40 9.35
CA ILE A 164 -7.03 7.18 9.14
C ILE A 164 -5.76 7.50 8.35
N VAL A 165 -5.88 8.29 7.27
CA VAL A 165 -4.73 8.73 6.47
C VAL A 165 -3.76 9.57 7.31
N ALA A 166 -4.27 10.56 8.05
CA ALA A 166 -3.45 11.44 8.87
C ALA A 166 -2.74 10.70 10.01
N ASP A 167 -3.44 9.79 10.69
CA ASP A 167 -2.90 8.99 11.80
C ASP A 167 -1.76 8.08 11.33
N HIS A 168 -1.91 7.45 10.17
CA HIS A 168 -0.86 6.61 9.58
C HIS A 168 0.37 7.45 9.18
N LEU A 169 0.18 8.60 8.54
CA LEU A 169 1.28 9.50 8.20
C LEU A 169 2.00 10.02 9.45
N ALA A 170 1.25 10.36 10.51
CA ALA A 170 1.80 10.77 11.78
C ALA A 170 2.60 9.65 12.44
N ALA A 171 2.12 8.41 12.39
CA ALA A 171 2.85 7.25 12.90
C ALA A 171 4.15 7.02 12.14
N LEU A 172 4.12 7.08 10.81
CA LEU A 172 5.33 7.02 9.97
C LEU A 172 6.33 8.13 10.32
N GLY A 173 5.85 9.37 10.54
CA GLY A 173 6.71 10.52 10.87
C GLY A 173 7.39 10.44 12.24
N ARG A 174 6.94 9.56 13.14
CA ARG A 174 7.55 9.35 14.47
C ARG A 174 8.60 8.24 14.48
N LEU A 175 8.74 7.47 13.40
CA LEU A 175 9.66 6.33 13.37
C LEU A 175 11.12 6.83 13.35
N PRO A 176 12.02 6.19 14.12
CA PRO A 176 13.41 6.61 14.21
C PRO A 176 14.26 6.17 13.00
N GLY A 177 13.83 5.14 12.28
CA GLY A 177 14.52 4.61 11.09
C GLY A 177 14.13 5.34 9.81
N ARG A 178 14.78 4.98 8.69
CA ARG A 178 14.42 5.50 7.36
C ARG A 178 13.01 5.03 7.00
N VAL A 179 12.18 5.97 6.55
CA VAL A 179 10.84 5.65 6.07
C VAL A 179 10.74 5.92 4.57
N CYS A 180 10.38 4.89 3.81
CA CYS A 180 9.99 5.00 2.41
C CYS A 180 8.47 4.99 2.31
N LEU A 181 7.88 6.03 1.73
CA LEU A 181 6.45 6.09 1.43
C LEU A 181 6.23 6.01 -0.07
N VAL A 182 5.47 5.03 -0.53
CA VAL A 182 4.89 5.01 -1.89
C VAL A 182 3.38 5.06 -1.72
N THR A 183 2.72 6.01 -2.38
CA THR A 183 1.26 6.13 -2.30
C THR A 183 0.69 6.78 -3.56
N ASP A 184 -0.45 6.31 -4.01
CA ASP A 184 -1.36 7.06 -4.85
C ASP A 184 -2.00 8.22 -4.07
N THR A 185 -2.47 9.22 -4.80
CA THR A 185 -2.98 10.48 -4.22
C THR A 185 -4.30 10.93 -4.83
N ALA A 186 -4.52 10.60 -6.11
CA ALA A 186 -5.75 10.93 -6.80
C ALA A 186 -6.02 9.88 -7.87
N GLN A 187 -7.30 9.62 -8.13
CA GLN A 187 -7.76 8.88 -9.29
C GLN A 187 -8.36 9.86 -10.30
N ARG A 188 -8.11 9.62 -11.58
CA ARG A 188 -8.86 10.22 -12.69
C ARG A 188 -9.41 9.13 -13.61
N GLU A 189 -10.60 9.39 -14.12
CA GLU A 189 -11.22 8.58 -15.17
C GLU A 189 -11.03 9.27 -16.51
N GLU A 190 -10.64 8.51 -17.54
CA GLU A 190 -10.47 9.05 -18.89
C GLU A 190 -11.25 8.23 -19.92
N ASP A 191 -11.82 8.93 -20.90
CA ASP A 191 -12.42 8.34 -22.09
C ASP A 191 -11.37 8.04 -23.19
N ARG A 192 -11.80 7.45 -24.30
CA ARG A 192 -10.90 7.12 -25.44
C ARG A 192 -10.34 8.34 -26.18
N ALA A 193 -10.92 9.52 -25.98
CA ALA A 193 -10.40 10.77 -26.51
C ALA A 193 -9.42 11.45 -25.54
N GLY A 194 -9.11 10.83 -24.39
CA GLY A 194 -8.23 11.37 -23.36
C GLY A 194 -8.89 12.45 -22.50
N ARG A 195 -10.21 12.63 -22.59
CA ARG A 195 -10.93 13.60 -21.75
C ARG A 195 -11.11 13.01 -20.35
N VAL A 196 -10.86 13.84 -19.34
CA VAL A 196 -11.10 13.45 -17.95
C VAL A 196 -12.59 13.54 -17.65
N THR A 197 -13.22 12.39 -17.34
CA THR A 197 -14.65 12.28 -17.07
C THR A 197 -14.98 12.21 -15.58
N GLY A 198 -13.97 12.02 -14.73
CA GLY A 198 -14.14 11.93 -13.28
C GLY A 198 -12.82 12.10 -12.55
N ARG A 199 -12.89 12.59 -11.31
CA ARG A 199 -11.75 12.73 -10.40
C ARG A 199 -12.17 12.34 -9.00
N LEU A 200 -11.27 11.70 -8.28
CA LEU A 200 -11.43 11.35 -6.87
C LEU A 200 -10.13 11.68 -6.14
N ASP A 201 -10.25 12.39 -5.03
CA ASP A 201 -9.15 12.57 -4.07
C ASP A 201 -9.09 11.33 -3.18
N LEU A 202 -7.95 10.63 -3.21
CA LEU A 202 -7.75 9.38 -2.48
C LEU A 202 -7.19 9.62 -1.08
N LEU A 203 -6.83 10.86 -0.75
CA LEU A 203 -6.29 11.27 0.54
C LEU A 203 -7.31 11.99 1.42
N PHE A 204 -8.57 12.10 0.97
CA PHE A 204 -9.65 12.71 1.76
C PHE A 204 -9.32 14.14 2.24
N GLY A 205 -8.66 14.93 1.39
CA GLY A 205 -8.23 16.29 1.67
C GLY A 205 -6.91 16.41 2.44
N VAL A 206 -6.29 15.30 2.84
CA VAL A 206 -4.96 15.33 3.47
C VAL A 206 -3.90 15.67 2.42
N ARG A 207 -3.04 16.65 2.73
CA ARG A 207 -1.98 17.11 1.82
C ARG A 207 -0.65 16.44 2.16
N LEU A 208 0.07 16.04 1.11
CA LEU A 208 1.44 15.58 1.21
C LEU A 208 2.40 16.71 0.79
N PRO A 209 3.65 16.73 1.30
CA PRO A 209 4.68 17.63 0.80
C PRO A 209 5.02 17.32 -0.68
N PRO A 210 5.76 18.19 -1.37
CA PRO A 210 6.26 17.89 -2.70
C PRO A 210 7.07 16.59 -2.72
N SER A 211 6.81 15.75 -3.71
CA SER A 211 7.46 14.45 -3.85
C SER A 211 8.61 14.52 -4.85
N PRO A 212 9.78 13.93 -4.56
CA PRO A 212 10.88 13.85 -5.52
C PRO A 212 10.56 12.90 -6.68
N LEU A 213 9.62 11.96 -6.50
CA LEU A 213 9.28 10.95 -7.49
C LEU A 213 7.77 10.93 -7.74
N ALA A 214 7.39 11.02 -9.01
CA ALA A 214 6.00 11.06 -9.45
C ALA A 214 5.79 10.24 -10.72
N TRP A 215 4.68 9.52 -10.78
CA TRP A 215 4.24 8.84 -12.00
C TRP A 215 2.74 8.59 -12.02
N ASP A 216 2.24 8.28 -13.21
CA ASP A 216 0.88 7.79 -13.40
C ASP A 216 0.86 6.27 -13.45
N TRP A 217 -0.11 5.68 -12.76
CA TRP A 217 -0.39 4.26 -12.77
C TRP A 217 -1.74 4.00 -13.41
N GLU A 218 -1.76 3.36 -14.58
CA GLU A 218 -2.99 2.90 -15.22
C GLU A 218 -3.55 1.69 -14.46
N LEU A 219 -4.28 1.97 -13.37
CA LEU A 219 -4.91 0.97 -12.51
C LEU A 219 -5.84 0.05 -13.31
N ALA A 220 -6.61 0.63 -14.23
CA ALA A 220 -7.56 -0.11 -15.06
C ALA A 220 -7.52 0.41 -16.50
N PRO A 221 -6.83 -0.28 -17.42
CA PRO A 221 -6.89 0.04 -18.84
C PRO A 221 -8.32 -0.09 -19.40
N PHE A 222 -8.54 0.43 -20.61
CA PHE A 222 -9.83 0.28 -21.30
C PHE A 222 -10.27 -1.19 -21.37
N GLY A 223 -11.49 -1.47 -20.95
CA GLY A 223 -12.06 -2.82 -20.91
C GLY A 223 -11.87 -3.54 -19.57
N GLU A 224 -11.01 -3.06 -18.66
CA GLU A 224 -10.90 -3.65 -17.32
C GLU A 224 -12.02 -3.17 -16.40
N ALA A 225 -12.22 -1.85 -16.28
CA ALA A 225 -13.29 -1.27 -15.46
C ALA A 225 -14.57 -1.01 -16.26
N ALA A 226 -14.44 -0.53 -17.50
CA ALA A 226 -15.53 -0.44 -18.47
C ALA A 226 -14.95 -0.33 -19.90
N ARG A 227 -15.76 -0.61 -20.93
CA ARG A 227 -15.32 -0.68 -22.35
C ARG A 227 -14.63 0.58 -22.87
N HIS A 228 -15.08 1.75 -22.43
CA HIS A 228 -14.65 3.07 -22.92
C HIS A 228 -14.08 3.96 -21.82
N ARG A 229 -13.74 3.38 -20.68
CA ARG A 229 -13.16 4.11 -19.55
C ARG A 229 -11.88 3.42 -19.08
N ARG A 230 -10.85 4.23 -18.82
CA ARG A 230 -9.68 3.81 -18.03
C ARG A 230 -9.61 4.57 -16.71
N LEU A 231 -9.00 3.95 -15.71
CA LEU A 231 -8.73 4.54 -14.41
C LEU A 231 -7.22 4.73 -14.26
N ILE A 232 -6.79 5.95 -13.96
CA ILE A 232 -5.39 6.29 -13.74
C ILE A 232 -5.23 6.90 -12.36
N HIS A 233 -4.24 6.42 -11.63
CA HIS A 233 -3.85 6.91 -10.31
C HIS A 233 -2.57 7.75 -10.40
N SER A 234 -2.57 8.91 -9.76
CA SER A 234 -1.38 9.74 -9.59
C SER A 234 -0.59 9.27 -8.37
N VAL A 235 0.62 8.76 -8.60
CA VAL A 235 1.47 8.18 -7.56
C VAL A 235 2.59 9.15 -7.16
N ARG A 236 2.92 9.12 -5.87
CA ARG A 236 4.02 9.85 -5.24
C ARG A 236 4.89 8.86 -4.48
N ALA A 237 6.20 9.05 -4.53
CA ALA A 237 7.13 8.28 -3.73
C ALA A 237 8.18 9.15 -3.05
N TYR A 238 8.47 8.80 -1.81
CA TYR A 238 9.43 9.45 -0.94
C TYR A 238 10.37 8.35 -0.47
N PRO A 239 11.55 8.20 -1.08
CA PRO A 239 12.57 7.28 -0.57
C PRO A 239 12.98 7.62 0.87
N ASP A 240 12.90 8.91 1.25
CA ASP A 240 13.03 9.40 2.63
C ASP A 240 11.86 10.34 2.97
N TRP A 241 10.85 9.80 3.65
CA TRP A 241 9.67 10.53 4.12
C TRP A 241 10.01 11.53 5.24
N GLY A 242 10.97 11.20 6.12
CA GLY A 242 11.38 12.07 7.21
C GLY A 242 11.99 13.38 6.68
N ALA A 243 12.82 13.28 5.64
CA ALA A 243 13.39 14.44 4.97
C ALA A 243 12.32 15.30 4.25
N ALA A 244 11.27 14.68 3.71
CA ALA A 244 10.20 15.40 3.00
C ALA A 244 9.26 16.18 3.93
N GLY A 245 9.04 15.70 5.17
CA GLY A 245 8.20 16.37 6.17
C GLY A 245 8.89 17.53 6.90
N GLY A 246 10.23 17.52 7.00
CA GLY A 246 11.01 18.55 7.70
C GLY A 246 11.20 19.87 6.94
N GLY A 247 10.75 19.97 5.69
CA GLY A 247 10.93 21.15 4.84
C GLY A 247 9.96 22.31 5.09
N SER A 248 9.05 22.23 6.07
CA SER A 248 8.08 23.29 6.39
C SER A 248 8.26 23.93 7.77
N SER A 249 9.47 23.94 8.29
CA SER A 249 9.88 24.84 9.37
C SER A 249 10.92 25.83 8.84
N LEU A 250 10.46 26.85 8.11
CA LEU A 250 11.14 28.14 7.85
C LEU A 250 10.33 28.93 6.80
N SER A 251 9.24 29.58 7.22
CA SER A 251 8.89 30.98 6.90
C SER A 251 7.68 31.41 7.71
#